data_AF-A0A926T512-F1
#
_entry.id   AF-A0A926T512-F1
#
_cell.length_a   1.000
_cell.length_b   1.000
_cell.length_c   1.000
_cell.angle_alpha   90.00
_cell.angle_beta   90.00
_cell.angle_gamma   90.00
#
_symmetry.space_group_name_H-M   'P 1'
#
loop_
_entity.id
_entity.type
_entity.pdbx_description
1 polymer ?
#
loop_
_entity_poly.entity_id
_entity_poly.type
_entity_poly.pdbx_seq_one_letter_code
_entity_poly.pdbx_strand_id
1 'polypeptide(L)'
;MILTFSITPTLSAFLPSLPLDSLLSTQGIMVMLLAAYAGAMWMFLTSAPKVHTIMVSDLEVARQFYEGLLDLPVADVPLHYYYNYEQTLGATGIDPLYMSTNMGATTTKNLDTPDGLWYQMQKNTQLHVISGASIGQKNRQRHVCFDSDCLELVLMRVQTRGIKYKIRREKPLNFLVKDLEGRVLEISEVSN
;
A
#
# COMPACT_ATOMS: atom_id res chain seq x y z
N MET A 1 -28.82 -14.10 62.75
CA MET A 1 -29.24 -13.97 61.33
C MET A 1 -28.49 -12.77 60.76
N ILE A 2 -27.42 -13.03 60.01
CA ILE A 2 -26.54 -12.00 59.43
C ILE A 2 -27.02 -11.75 58.01
N LEU A 3 -27.44 -10.51 57.70
CA LEU A 3 -27.82 -10.09 56.36
C LEU A 3 -26.60 -9.45 55.69
N THR A 4 -26.03 -10.15 54.71
CA THR A 4 -25.01 -9.65 53.78
C THR A 4 -25.69 -8.84 52.68
N PHE A 5 -25.32 -7.56 52.53
CA PHE A 5 -25.69 -6.74 51.37
C PHE A 5 -24.59 -6.82 50.31
N SER A 6 -24.93 -7.32 49.13
CA SER A 6 -24.07 -7.28 47.94
C SER A 6 -24.28 -5.96 47.21
N ILE A 7 -23.27 -5.09 47.19
CA ILE A 7 -23.28 -3.85 46.40
C ILE A 7 -22.72 -4.21 45.02
N THR A 8 -23.58 -4.32 44.02
CA THR A 8 -23.16 -4.33 42.60
C THR A 8 -22.77 -2.90 42.20
N PRO A 9 -21.52 -2.64 41.76
CA PRO A 9 -21.17 -1.33 41.24
C PRO A 9 -21.81 -1.19 39.85
N THR A 10 -22.90 -0.43 39.78
CA THR A 10 -23.44 0.02 38.51
C THR A 10 -22.48 1.04 37.91
N LEU A 11 -22.17 0.89 36.62
CA LEU A 11 -21.35 1.79 35.81
C LEU A 11 -21.83 3.27 35.89
N SER A 12 -23.04 3.51 36.38
CA SER A 12 -23.62 4.83 36.65
C SER A 12 -22.92 5.64 37.75
N ALA A 13 -22.12 5.02 38.62
CA ALA A 13 -21.44 5.72 39.71
C ALA A 13 -20.20 6.52 39.28
N PHE A 14 -19.70 6.31 38.05
CA PHE A 14 -18.50 6.99 37.54
C PHE A 14 -18.78 8.23 36.67
N LEU A 15 -20.05 8.61 36.45
CA LEU A 15 -20.41 9.81 35.66
C LEU A 15 -21.46 10.73 36.35
N PRO A 16 -21.30 11.13 37.62
CA PRO A 16 -22.33 11.88 38.35
C PRO A 16 -22.45 13.38 37.99
N SER A 17 -21.70 13.89 37.01
CA SER A 17 -21.65 15.34 36.73
C SER A 17 -21.67 15.73 35.24
N LEU A 18 -22.13 14.86 34.34
CA LEU A 18 -22.38 15.28 32.96
C LEU A 18 -23.76 15.96 32.88
N PRO A 19 -23.85 17.26 32.52
CA PRO A 19 -25.12 17.95 32.37
C PRO A 19 -25.82 17.40 31.11
N LEU A 20 -26.60 16.34 31.28
CA LEU A 20 -27.34 15.66 30.21
C LEU A 20 -28.23 16.63 29.41
N ASP A 21 -28.76 17.67 30.07
CA ASP A 21 -29.56 18.73 29.43
C ASP A 21 -28.75 19.57 28.43
N SER A 22 -27.44 19.74 28.64
CA SER A 22 -26.54 20.44 27.72
C SER A 22 -26.08 19.53 26.57
N LEU A 23 -26.02 18.22 26.81
CA LEU A 23 -25.66 17.21 25.79
C LEU A 23 -26.78 16.95 24.77
N LEU A 24 -28.06 17.10 25.16
CA LEU A 24 -29.22 16.96 24.28
C LEU A 24 -29.76 18.29 23.70
N SER A 25 -29.11 19.41 24.00
CA SER A 25 -29.40 20.71 23.39
C SER A 25 -28.98 20.74 21.90
N THR A 26 -29.58 21.60 21.08
CA THR A 26 -29.21 21.77 19.66
C THR A 26 -27.71 22.05 19.48
N GLN A 27 -27.12 22.85 20.37
CA GLN A 27 -25.69 23.15 20.38
C GLN A 27 -24.85 21.96 20.87
N GLY A 28 -25.33 21.20 21.86
CA GLY A 28 -24.67 19.99 22.34
C GLY A 28 -24.63 18.87 21.28
N ILE A 29 -25.75 18.67 20.60
CA ILE A 29 -25.87 17.75 19.46
C ILE A 29 -24.92 18.17 18.34
N MET A 30 -24.84 19.47 18.00
CA MET A 30 -23.92 19.97 16.98
C MET A 30 -22.45 19.66 17.34
N VAL A 31 -22.05 19.87 18.60
CA VAL A 31 -20.69 19.55 19.05
C VAL A 31 -20.43 18.04 19.05
N MET A 32 -21.39 17.21 19.49
CA MET A 32 -21.26 15.76 19.42
C MET A 32 -21.13 15.25 17.99
N LEU A 33 -21.92 15.78 17.05
CA LEU A 33 -21.82 15.43 15.63
C LEU A 33 -20.45 15.76 15.06
N LEU A 34 -19.91 16.95 15.38
CA LEU A 34 -18.56 17.33 14.96
C LEU A 34 -17.49 16.43 15.56
N ALA A 35 -17.60 16.08 16.85
CA ALA A 35 -16.66 15.17 17.50
C ALA A 35 -16.73 13.75 16.91
N ALA A 36 -17.94 13.24 16.66
CA ALA A 36 -18.16 11.95 16.02
C ALA A 36 -17.59 11.91 14.60
N TYR A 37 -17.81 12.97 13.81
CA TYR A 37 -17.24 13.10 12.47
C TYR A 37 -15.71 13.16 12.51
N ALA A 38 -15.14 13.98 13.38
CA ALA A 38 -13.69 14.06 13.55
C ALA A 38 -13.08 12.71 13.95
N GLY A 39 -13.73 11.99 14.88
CA GLY A 39 -13.32 10.65 15.28
C GLY A 39 -13.39 9.64 14.14
N ALA A 40 -14.47 9.65 13.36
CA ALA A 40 -14.62 8.80 12.18
C ALA A 40 -13.55 9.10 11.12
N MET A 41 -13.29 10.39 10.84
CA MET A 41 -12.25 10.83 9.91
C MET A 41 -10.86 10.37 10.36
N TRP A 42 -10.54 10.50 11.66
CA TRP A 42 -9.28 10.03 12.22
C TRP A 42 -9.09 8.52 12.04
N MET A 43 -10.12 7.72 12.36
CA MET A 43 -10.07 6.27 12.16
C MET A 43 -9.93 5.90 10.68
N PHE A 44 -10.59 6.62 9.78
CA PHE A 44 -10.45 6.41 8.34
C PHE A 44 -9.03 6.69 7.84
N LEU A 45 -8.46 7.85 8.17
CA LEU A 45 -7.13 8.25 7.73
C LEU A 45 -6.03 7.34 8.29
N THR A 46 -6.17 6.87 9.53
CA THR A 46 -5.20 5.95 10.15
C THR A 46 -5.31 4.52 9.62
N SER A 47 -6.46 4.14 9.06
CA SER A 47 -6.69 2.82 8.47
C SER A 47 -6.32 2.75 6.99
N ALA A 48 -5.95 3.87 6.37
CA ALA A 48 -5.65 3.90 4.94
C ALA A 48 -4.50 2.95 4.57
N PRO A 49 -4.65 2.12 3.52
CA PRO A 49 -3.58 1.24 3.06
C PRO A 49 -2.40 2.06 2.55
N LYS A 50 -1.20 1.66 2.95
CA LYS A 50 0.05 2.25 2.47
C LYS A 50 0.50 1.53 1.21
N VAL A 51 0.86 2.28 0.17
CA VAL A 51 1.43 1.73 -1.07
C VAL A 51 2.83 2.32 -1.22
N HIS A 52 3.82 1.45 -1.27
CA HIS A 52 5.18 1.84 -1.61
C HIS A 52 5.50 1.47 -3.05
N THR A 53 6.28 2.32 -3.73
CA THR A 53 6.69 2.07 -5.12
C THR A 53 8.19 1.81 -5.20
N ILE A 54 8.57 0.70 -5.83
CA ILE A 54 9.97 0.40 -6.18
C ILE A 54 10.10 0.39 -7.70
N MET A 55 11.05 1.17 -8.20
CA MET A 55 11.47 1.13 -9.59
C MET A 55 12.55 0.08 -9.77
N VAL A 56 12.40 -0.79 -10.76
CA VAL A 56 13.36 -1.86 -11.06
C VAL A 56 13.93 -1.71 -12.47
N SER A 57 15.11 -2.29 -12.68
CA SER A 57 15.75 -2.34 -13.99
C SER A 57 15.15 -3.40 -14.90
N ASP A 58 14.67 -4.51 -14.33
CA ASP A 58 14.06 -5.62 -15.04
C ASP A 58 12.91 -6.20 -14.21
N LEU A 59 11.70 -6.20 -14.76
CA LEU A 59 10.50 -6.69 -14.09
C LEU A 59 10.50 -8.21 -13.89
N GLU A 60 11.09 -8.97 -14.81
CA GLU A 60 11.08 -10.44 -14.73
C GLU A 60 12.04 -10.92 -13.63
N VAL A 61 13.21 -10.28 -13.54
CA VAL A 61 14.13 -10.51 -12.41
C VAL A 61 13.49 -10.09 -11.10
N ALA A 62 12.79 -8.95 -11.08
CA ALA A 62 12.10 -8.49 -9.90
C ALA A 62 10.97 -9.46 -9.48
N ARG A 63 10.21 -10.01 -10.43
CA ARG A 63 9.17 -11.01 -10.18
C ARG A 63 9.75 -12.25 -9.50
N GLN A 64 10.84 -12.79 -10.04
CA GLN A 64 11.53 -13.94 -9.45
C GLN A 64 12.04 -13.65 -8.02
N PHE A 65 12.52 -12.43 -7.78
CA PHE A 65 12.99 -11.99 -6.47
C PHE A 65 11.83 -11.82 -5.46
N TYR A 66 10.77 -11.09 -5.82
CA TYR A 66 9.68 -10.75 -4.90
C TYR A 66 8.71 -11.92 -4.69
N GLU A 67 8.30 -12.64 -5.74
CA GLU A 67 7.42 -13.81 -5.65
C GLU A 67 8.19 -15.06 -5.24
N GLY A 68 9.35 -15.31 -5.85
CA GLY A 68 10.08 -16.55 -5.62
C GLY A 68 10.87 -16.53 -4.31
N LEU A 69 11.79 -15.57 -4.19
CA LEU A 69 12.75 -15.56 -3.10
C LEU A 69 12.15 -15.00 -1.79
N LEU A 70 11.46 -13.86 -1.90
CA LEU A 70 10.79 -13.21 -0.78
C LEU A 70 9.41 -13.78 -0.46
N ASP A 71 8.83 -14.54 -1.40
CA ASP A 71 7.53 -15.20 -1.23
C ASP A 71 6.49 -14.21 -0.73
N LEU A 72 6.43 -13.11 -1.47
CA LEU A 72 5.40 -12.11 -1.27
C LEU A 72 4.13 -12.57 -1.99
N PRO A 73 2.98 -12.60 -1.30
CA PRO A 73 1.72 -12.90 -1.95
C PRO A 73 1.39 -11.83 -2.98
N VAL A 74 1.01 -12.27 -4.18
CA VAL A 74 0.53 -11.42 -5.26
C VAL A 74 -0.74 -10.72 -4.77
N ALA A 75 -0.78 -9.39 -4.95
CA ALA A 75 -1.92 -8.58 -4.60
C ALA A 75 -2.63 -8.12 -5.87
N ASP A 76 -3.95 -8.02 -5.82
CA ASP A 76 -4.68 -7.35 -6.88
C ASP A 76 -4.39 -5.86 -6.86
N VAL A 77 -4.39 -5.29 -8.05
CA VAL A 77 -4.20 -3.85 -8.26
C VAL A 77 -5.28 -3.09 -7.47
N PRO A 78 -4.93 -2.10 -6.63
CA PRO A 78 -5.90 -1.28 -5.88
C PRO A 78 -6.83 -0.42 -6.75
N LEU A 79 -6.67 -0.49 -8.07
CA LEU A 79 -7.17 0.46 -9.06
C LEU A 79 -8.65 0.33 -9.41
N HIS A 80 -9.45 -0.44 -8.67
CA HIS A 80 -10.91 -0.40 -8.86
C HIS A 80 -11.49 1.03 -8.69
N TYR A 81 -10.77 1.94 -8.00
CA TYR A 81 -11.23 3.30 -7.73
C TYR A 81 -10.77 4.39 -8.72
N TYR A 82 -9.73 4.18 -9.54
CA TYR A 82 -9.12 5.28 -10.30
C TYR A 82 -9.29 5.20 -11.83
N TYR A 83 -9.51 4.01 -12.40
CA TYR A 83 -9.64 3.85 -13.86
C TYR A 83 -11.08 3.63 -14.35
N ASN A 84 -12.04 3.43 -13.45
CA ASN A 84 -13.45 3.17 -13.83
C ASN A 84 -14.31 4.42 -14.01
N TYR A 85 -13.76 5.62 -13.88
CA TYR A 85 -14.55 6.84 -14.08
C TYR A 85 -14.95 7.02 -15.56
N GLU A 86 -14.06 6.67 -16.49
CA GLU A 86 -14.30 6.79 -17.94
C GLU A 86 -15.13 5.62 -18.50
N GLN A 87 -14.93 4.41 -17.97
CA GLN A 87 -15.57 3.20 -18.51
C GLN A 87 -17.08 3.10 -18.19
N THR A 88 -17.55 3.75 -17.12
CA THR A 88 -18.98 3.79 -16.78
C THR A 88 -19.71 4.99 -17.39
N LEU A 89 -18.99 6.05 -17.77
CA LEU A 89 -19.57 7.24 -18.42
C LEU A 89 -19.54 7.19 -19.96
N GLY A 90 -18.70 6.35 -20.57
CA GLY A 90 -18.61 6.19 -22.03
C GLY A 90 -19.57 5.16 -22.65
N ALA A 91 -20.25 4.34 -21.85
CA ALA A 91 -21.02 3.18 -22.35
C ALA A 91 -22.54 3.42 -22.49
N THR A 92 -23.05 4.64 -22.27
CA THR A 92 -24.50 4.92 -22.32
C THR A 92 -24.93 5.79 -23.51
N GLY A 93 -24.26 5.72 -24.67
CA GLY A 93 -24.72 6.55 -25.81
C GLY A 93 -24.13 6.34 -27.20
N ILE A 94 -23.35 5.29 -27.47
CA ILE A 94 -22.79 5.08 -28.81
C ILE A 94 -23.13 3.69 -29.34
N ASP A 95 -24.02 3.67 -30.32
CA ASP A 95 -24.49 2.51 -31.08
C ASP A 95 -23.32 1.87 -31.86
N PRO A 96 -23.01 0.57 -31.67
CA PRO A 96 -21.82 -0.10 -32.22
C PRO A 96 -21.89 -0.39 -33.72
N LEU A 97 -22.74 0.33 -34.47
CA LEU A 97 -22.94 0.18 -35.91
C LEU A 97 -22.21 1.24 -36.76
N TYR A 98 -21.54 2.22 -36.14
CA TYR A 98 -20.91 3.35 -36.86
C TYR A 98 -19.37 3.40 -36.86
N MET A 99 -18.67 2.46 -36.23
CA MET A 99 -17.19 2.40 -36.32
C MET A 99 -16.73 1.50 -37.47
N SER A 100 -17.05 1.89 -38.71
CA SER A 100 -16.37 1.37 -39.89
C SER A 100 -15.17 2.24 -40.26
N THR A 101 -14.02 1.58 -40.38
CA THR A 101 -12.87 1.92 -41.22
C THR A 101 -12.12 3.23 -40.95
N ASN A 102 -10.98 3.12 -40.28
CA ASN A 102 -9.71 3.63 -40.82
C ASN A 102 -8.52 2.83 -40.25
N MET A 103 -7.87 2.06 -41.12
CA MET A 103 -6.59 1.40 -40.90
C MET A 103 -5.45 2.39 -41.14
N GLY A 104 -4.56 2.59 -40.17
CA GLY A 104 -3.29 3.29 -40.36
C GLY A 104 -2.57 3.65 -39.06
N ALA A 105 -1.30 3.25 -38.96
CA ALA A 105 -0.31 3.57 -37.91
C ALA A 105 -0.33 2.72 -36.60
N THR A 106 0.39 1.60 -36.69
CA THR A 106 1.43 1.11 -35.75
C THR A 106 1.44 1.56 -34.28
N THR A 107 1.55 0.52 -33.42
CA THR A 107 1.90 0.52 -31.98
C THR A 107 0.72 0.60 -31.00
N THR A 108 -0.17 -0.38 -31.05
CA THR A 108 -0.79 -0.89 -29.82
C THR A 108 0.32 -1.55 -29.00
N LYS A 109 1.07 -0.76 -28.22
CA LYS A 109 1.68 -1.31 -26.99
C LYS A 109 0.53 -1.99 -26.25
N ASN A 110 0.72 -3.26 -25.91
CA ASN A 110 -0.21 -4.06 -25.12
C ASN A 110 -0.79 -3.22 -23.97
N LEU A 111 -2.01 -2.72 -24.16
CA LEU A 111 -2.76 -1.94 -23.16
C LEU A 111 -3.28 -2.83 -22.02
N ASP A 112 -2.90 -4.11 -22.04
CA ASP A 112 -3.41 -5.20 -21.22
C ASP A 112 -2.28 -5.88 -20.40
N THR A 113 -1.06 -5.34 -20.46
CA THR A 113 0.00 -5.75 -19.53
C THR A 113 0.00 -4.73 -18.40
N PRO A 114 -0.29 -5.10 -17.14
CA PRO A 114 -0.21 -4.15 -16.06
C PRO A 114 1.22 -3.59 -16.02
N ASP A 115 1.34 -2.26 -16.05
CA ASP A 115 2.62 -1.50 -16.07
C ASP A 115 3.51 -1.72 -14.82
N GLY A 116 3.17 -2.70 -13.98
CA GLY A 116 3.89 -3.09 -12.76
C GLY A 116 3.33 -4.34 -12.08
N LEU A 117 4.10 -4.88 -11.14
CA LEU A 117 3.75 -6.03 -10.30
C LEU A 117 3.28 -5.54 -8.93
N TRP A 118 2.27 -6.20 -8.36
CA TRP A 118 1.67 -5.82 -7.09
C TRP A 118 1.80 -6.95 -6.06
N TYR A 119 2.29 -6.60 -4.87
CA TYR A 119 2.54 -7.55 -3.80
C TYR A 119 2.01 -7.02 -2.47
N GLN A 120 1.51 -7.92 -1.62
CA GLN A 120 1.15 -7.58 -0.24
C GLN A 120 2.36 -7.81 0.68
N MET A 121 2.84 -6.76 1.34
CA MET A 121 3.96 -6.82 2.29
C MET A 121 3.47 -7.11 3.72
N GLN A 122 2.40 -6.44 4.14
CA GLN A 122 1.76 -6.58 5.46
C GLN A 122 0.25 -6.41 5.31
N LYS A 123 -0.54 -6.58 6.39
CA LYS A 123 -2.02 -6.49 6.34
C LYS A 123 -2.55 -5.21 5.68
N ASN A 124 -1.86 -4.08 5.84
CA ASN A 124 -2.28 -2.79 5.30
C ASN A 124 -1.21 -2.09 4.45
N THR A 125 -0.24 -2.85 3.94
CA THR A 125 0.88 -2.32 3.17
C THR A 125 1.10 -3.14 1.92
N GLN A 126 1.11 -2.45 0.78
CA GLN A 126 1.35 -3.02 -0.53
C GLN A 126 2.63 -2.46 -1.14
N LEU A 127 3.22 -3.27 -2.00
CA LEU A 127 4.40 -2.95 -2.77
C LEU A 127 4.03 -2.99 -4.25
N HIS A 128 4.18 -1.84 -4.91
CA HIS A 128 4.07 -1.69 -6.35
C HIS A 128 5.46 -1.66 -6.96
N VAL A 129 5.73 -2.59 -7.88
CA VAL A 129 7.01 -2.73 -8.55
C VAL A 129 6.85 -2.35 -10.01
N ILE A 130 7.51 -1.27 -10.43
CA ILE A 130 7.42 -0.75 -11.80
C ILE A 130 8.79 -0.78 -12.48
N SER A 131 8.82 -0.90 -13.80
CA SER A 131 10.07 -0.67 -14.55
C SER A 131 10.42 0.81 -14.55
N GLY A 132 11.72 1.15 -14.50
CA GLY A 132 12.16 2.54 -14.63
C GLY A 132 13.52 2.86 -14.04
N ALA A 133 14.14 1.92 -13.32
CA ALA A 133 15.49 2.11 -12.82
C ALA A 133 16.53 1.77 -13.90
N SER A 134 17.61 2.54 -13.97
CA SER A 134 18.76 2.17 -14.79
C SER A 134 19.54 1.01 -14.17
N ILE A 135 20.19 0.21 -15.01
CA ILE A 135 21.12 -0.83 -14.56
C ILE A 135 22.21 -0.22 -13.68
N GLY A 136 22.50 -0.87 -12.56
CA GLY A 136 23.50 -0.44 -11.59
C GLY A 136 24.94 -0.69 -12.04
N GLN A 137 25.89 -0.24 -11.23
CA GLN A 137 27.32 -0.46 -11.51
C GLN A 137 27.65 -1.95 -11.57
N LYS A 138 28.53 -2.34 -12.50
CA LYS A 138 28.94 -3.74 -12.73
C LYS A 138 27.78 -4.64 -13.17
N ASN A 139 26.88 -4.10 -14.00
CA ASN A 139 25.73 -4.83 -14.55
C ASN A 139 24.82 -5.44 -13.47
N ARG A 140 24.66 -4.73 -12.35
CA ARG A 140 23.80 -5.15 -11.25
C ARG A 140 22.37 -4.74 -11.54
N GLN A 141 21.44 -5.65 -11.24
CA GLN A 141 20.02 -5.34 -11.30
C GLN A 141 19.71 -4.38 -10.17
N ARG A 142 19.03 -3.27 -10.47
CA ARG A 142 18.87 -2.16 -9.53
C ARG A 142 17.40 -1.97 -9.17
N HIS A 143 17.16 -1.89 -7.88
CA HIS A 143 15.86 -1.66 -7.27
C HIS A 143 15.97 -0.36 -6.47
N VAL A 144 15.15 0.61 -6.84
CA VAL A 144 15.23 1.98 -6.32
C VAL A 144 13.90 2.32 -5.67
N CYS A 145 13.95 2.73 -4.40
CA CYS A 145 12.79 3.25 -3.70
C CYS A 145 13.04 4.68 -3.21
N PHE A 146 12.00 5.49 -3.18
CA PHE A 146 12.03 6.82 -2.60
C PHE A 146 11.75 6.83 -1.09
N ASP A 147 11.16 5.75 -0.58
CA ASP A 147 10.72 5.65 0.80
C ASP A 147 11.66 4.73 1.60
N SER A 148 12.18 5.24 2.72
CA SER A 148 13.05 4.48 3.63
C SER A 148 12.30 3.30 4.24
N ASP A 149 11.05 3.51 4.64
CA ASP A 149 10.22 2.50 5.31
C ASP A 149 10.03 1.28 4.41
N CYS A 150 9.86 1.52 3.10
CA CYS A 150 9.75 0.46 2.11
C CYS A 150 10.99 -0.44 2.08
N LEU A 151 12.18 0.15 2.04
CA LEU A 151 13.42 -0.62 1.97
C LEU A 151 13.75 -1.34 3.28
N GLU A 152 13.40 -0.74 4.41
CA GLU A 152 13.49 -1.41 5.72
C GLU A 152 12.60 -2.65 5.76
N LEU A 153 11.36 -2.56 5.28
CA LEU A 153 10.46 -3.72 5.18
C LEU A 153 11.02 -4.80 4.24
N VAL A 154 11.58 -4.42 3.08
CA VAL A 154 12.19 -5.37 2.15
C VAL A 154 13.40 -6.03 2.81
N LEU A 155 14.26 -5.27 3.49
CA LEU A 155 15.43 -5.78 4.19
C LEU A 155 15.04 -6.74 5.32
N MET A 156 14.01 -6.41 6.11
CA MET A 156 13.49 -7.31 7.14
C MET A 156 12.97 -8.62 6.54
N ARG A 157 12.28 -8.57 5.40
CA ARG A 157 11.82 -9.78 4.69
C ARG A 157 13.00 -10.61 4.20
N VAL A 158 14.03 -9.97 3.62
CA VAL A 158 15.27 -10.61 3.18
C VAL A 158 15.95 -11.36 4.33
N GLN A 159 16.05 -10.70 5.50
CA GLN A 159 16.62 -11.27 6.72
C GLN A 159 15.81 -12.44 7.26
N THR A 160 14.49 -12.29 7.35
CA THR A 160 13.58 -13.33 7.87
C THR A 160 13.60 -14.58 6.99
N ARG A 161 13.77 -14.42 5.67
CA ARG A 161 13.91 -15.53 4.71
C ARG A 161 15.32 -16.14 4.68
N GLY A 162 16.28 -15.61 5.47
CA GLY A 162 17.65 -16.13 5.52
C GLY A 162 18.43 -15.94 4.22
N ILE A 163 18.03 -14.98 3.38
CA ILE A 163 18.67 -14.74 2.08
C ILE A 163 20.02 -14.05 2.30
N LYS A 164 21.04 -14.37 1.50
CA LYS A 164 22.35 -13.74 1.62
C LYS A 164 22.28 -12.26 1.20
N TYR A 165 22.55 -11.37 2.16
CA TYR A 165 22.59 -9.93 1.93
C TYR A 165 23.88 -9.29 2.44
N LYS A 166 24.17 -8.08 1.96
CA LYS A 166 25.26 -7.22 2.45
C LYS A 166 24.81 -5.76 2.47
N ILE A 167 24.75 -5.16 3.65
CA ILE A 167 24.51 -3.72 3.80
C ILE A 167 25.78 -2.98 3.38
N ARG A 168 25.65 -1.99 2.49
CA ARG A 168 26.76 -1.12 2.04
C ARG A 168 26.72 0.24 2.73
N ARG A 169 25.52 0.74 3.01
CA ARG A 169 25.26 2.03 3.66
C ARG A 169 23.92 1.95 4.37
N GLU A 170 23.84 2.54 5.57
CA GLU A 170 22.60 2.56 6.36
C GLU A 170 21.70 3.75 6.00
N LYS A 171 22.28 4.92 5.67
CA LYS A 171 21.53 6.14 5.28
C LYS A 171 22.26 6.90 4.17
N PRO A 172 21.65 7.18 3.00
CA PRO A 172 20.48 6.46 2.46
C PRO A 172 20.71 4.94 2.46
N LEU A 173 19.67 4.16 2.72
CA LEU A 173 19.79 2.71 2.84
C LEU A 173 20.19 2.10 1.50
N ASN A 174 21.30 1.34 1.50
CA ASN A 174 21.79 0.62 0.33
C ASN A 174 22.31 -0.74 0.76
N PHE A 175 21.76 -1.79 0.16
CA PHE A 175 22.19 -3.15 0.41
C PHE A 175 22.15 -3.98 -0.86
N LEU A 176 22.96 -5.02 -0.88
CA LEU A 176 23.05 -5.99 -1.95
C LEU A 176 22.38 -7.28 -1.52
N VAL A 177 21.66 -7.91 -2.43
CA VAL A 177 21.07 -9.24 -2.24
C VAL A 177 21.56 -10.15 -3.36
N LYS A 178 21.82 -11.41 -3.04
CA LYS A 178 22.12 -12.44 -4.04
C LYS A 178 20.88 -13.28 -4.32
N ASP A 179 20.61 -13.43 -5.60
CA ASP A 179 19.58 -14.34 -6.10
C ASP A 179 20.06 -15.80 -6.10
N LEU A 180 19.12 -16.73 -6.34
CA LEU A 180 19.37 -18.15 -6.56
C LEU A 180 20.28 -18.40 -7.77
N GLU A 181 20.16 -17.58 -8.82
CA GLU A 181 21.04 -17.62 -10.01
C GLU A 181 22.40 -16.95 -9.77
N GLY A 182 22.69 -16.49 -8.55
CA GLY A 182 23.94 -15.81 -8.21
C GLY A 182 24.05 -14.36 -8.69
N ARG A 183 22.99 -13.85 -9.35
CA ARG A 183 22.84 -12.44 -9.73
C ARG A 183 22.86 -11.56 -8.48
N VAL A 184 23.46 -10.37 -8.60
CA VAL A 184 23.50 -9.39 -7.50
C VAL A 184 22.48 -8.30 -7.79
N LEU A 185 21.50 -8.19 -6.89
CA LEU A 185 20.52 -7.12 -6.88
C LEU A 185 21.02 -6.03 -5.94
N GLU A 186 21.05 -4.79 -6.41
CA GLU A 186 21.32 -3.61 -5.62
C GLU A 186 20.01 -2.91 -5.27
N ILE A 187 19.69 -2.88 -3.97
CA ILE A 187 18.50 -2.22 -3.44
C ILE A 187 18.95 -0.93 -2.78
N SER A 188 18.48 0.20 -3.28
CA SER A 188 18.96 1.53 -2.90
C SER A 188 17.85 2.54 -2.72
N GLU A 189 17.92 3.30 -1.63
CA GLU A 189 17.12 4.49 -1.41
C GLU A 189 17.64 5.63 -2.31
N VAL A 190 16.73 6.44 -2.85
CA VAL A 190 17.09 7.67 -3.56
C VAL A 190 17.53 8.71 -2.53
N SER A 191 18.79 9.15 -2.57
CA SER A 191 19.21 10.35 -1.85
C SER A 191 18.92 11.58 -2.68
N ASN A 192 18.21 12.54 -2.09
CA ASN A 192 18.07 13.89 -2.61
C ASN A 192 19.30 14.74 -2.23
#